data_AF-A0A377FU98-F1
#
_entry.id   AF-A0A377FU98-F1
#
_cell.length_a   1.000
_cell.length_b   1.000
_cell.length_c   1.000
_cell.angle_alpha   90.00
_cell.angle_beta   90.00
_cell.angle_gamma   90.00
#
_symmetry.space_group_name_H-M   'P 1'
#
loop_
_entity.id
_entity.type
_entity.pdbx_description
1 polymer ?
#
loop_
_entity_poly.entity_id
_entity_poly.type
_entity_poly.pdbx_seq_one_letter_code
_entity_poly.pdbx_strand_id
1 'polypeptide(L)'
;MEQWTNESVVTDLARQIEQRMTHPYLTRHDIVPAVDMPLLRWMVELIDNESTEERQLVLATYFAHQALELHDQVKDCPNGSLERQLNVLAGDFASAQFYKILALFPADYSNRFGRTVQLVNGAKCTLALDDDISVATWMEANFGLVKTFSEVIGQSYLTSFGKQVIEQKATRLRQEQREQLSTLLAHAVA
;
A
#
# COMPACT_ATOMS: atom_id res chain seq x y z
N MET A 1 18.45 -4.90 -26.21
CA MET A 1 18.05 -4.53 -24.83
C MET A 1 17.16 -5.66 -24.34
N GLU A 2 17.49 -6.24 -23.20
CA GLU A 2 16.67 -7.29 -22.59
C GLU A 2 15.38 -6.64 -22.09
N GLN A 3 14.22 -7.13 -22.56
CA GLN A 3 12.92 -6.61 -22.17
C GLN A 3 12.61 -7.02 -20.74
N TRP A 4 12.16 -6.06 -19.92
CA TRP A 4 11.75 -6.35 -18.56
C TRP A 4 10.38 -7.05 -18.54
N THR A 5 10.32 -8.20 -17.88
CA THR A 5 9.05 -8.89 -17.61
C THR A 5 8.49 -8.43 -16.28
N ASN A 6 7.18 -8.60 -16.06
CA ASN A 6 6.56 -8.26 -14.77
C ASN A 6 7.29 -8.95 -13.61
N GLU A 7 7.71 -10.21 -13.79
CA GLU A 7 8.40 -10.97 -12.76
C GLU A 7 9.80 -10.40 -12.44
N SER A 8 10.56 -10.00 -13.46
CA SER A 8 11.88 -9.40 -13.22
C SER A 8 11.77 -8.04 -12.56
N VAL A 9 10.77 -7.23 -12.93
CA VAL A 9 10.46 -5.96 -12.26
C VAL A 9 10.05 -6.19 -10.81
N VAL A 10 9.12 -7.11 -10.54
CA VAL A 10 8.69 -7.45 -9.17
C VAL A 10 9.87 -7.88 -8.32
N THR A 11 10.73 -8.75 -8.84
CA THR A 11 11.91 -9.24 -8.12
C THR A 11 12.89 -8.10 -7.79
N ASP A 12 13.15 -7.22 -8.76
CA ASP A 12 14.04 -6.08 -8.55
C ASP A 12 13.46 -5.08 -7.54
N LEU A 13 12.17 -4.75 -7.65
CA LEU A 13 11.50 -3.84 -6.73
C LEU A 13 11.45 -4.40 -5.30
N ALA A 14 11.15 -5.70 -5.14
CA ALA A 14 11.16 -6.36 -3.84
C ALA A 14 12.55 -6.26 -3.18
N ARG A 15 13.60 -6.57 -3.94
CA ARG A 15 15.00 -6.42 -3.48
C ARG A 15 15.31 -4.97 -3.08
N GLN A 16 14.86 -3.99 -3.86
CA GLN A 16 15.06 -2.58 -3.53
C GLN A 16 14.32 -2.16 -2.25
N ILE A 17 13.10 -2.67 -2.04
CA ILE A 17 12.31 -2.42 -0.82
C ILE A 17 13.05 -2.96 0.40
N GLU A 18 13.47 -4.22 0.35
CA GLU A 18 14.22 -4.86 1.45
C GLU A 18 15.50 -4.10 1.78
N GLN A 19 16.29 -3.76 0.76
CA GLN A 19 17.54 -3.03 0.94
C GLN A 19 17.34 -1.64 1.56
N ARG A 20 16.30 -0.91 1.14
CA ARG A 20 16.02 0.44 1.67
C ARG A 20 15.40 0.43 3.06
N MET A 21 14.77 -0.68 3.46
CA MET A 21 14.24 -0.89 4.80
C MET A 21 15.24 -1.54 5.76
N THR A 22 16.37 -2.01 5.24
CA THR A 22 17.42 -2.62 6.06
C THR A 22 18.07 -1.56 6.95
N HIS A 23 17.84 -1.68 8.25
CA HIS A 23 18.48 -0.86 9.27
C HIS A 23 18.90 -1.77 10.42
N PRO A 24 20.16 -1.72 10.91
CA PRO A 24 20.68 -2.69 11.89
C PRO A 24 19.78 -2.89 13.12
N TYR A 25 19.14 -1.81 13.56
CA TYR A 25 18.25 -1.85 14.73
C TYR A 25 16.87 -2.43 14.41
N LEU A 26 16.32 -2.19 13.22
CA LEU A 26 15.01 -2.75 12.84
C LEU A 26 15.13 -4.23 12.48
N THR A 27 16.22 -4.61 11.81
CA THR A 27 16.52 -6.01 11.44
C THR A 27 16.80 -6.87 12.67
N ARG A 28 17.52 -6.34 13.68
CA ARG A 28 17.78 -7.09 14.93
C ARG A 28 16.51 -7.48 15.68
N HIS A 29 15.45 -6.68 15.54
CA HIS A 29 14.22 -6.83 16.29
C HIS A 29 13.04 -7.33 15.43
N ASP A 30 13.33 -7.80 14.20
CA ASP A 30 12.34 -8.34 13.26
C ASP A 30 11.10 -7.44 13.05
N ILE A 31 11.33 -6.12 13.04
CA ILE A 31 10.27 -5.11 13.00
C ILE A 31 9.72 -4.90 11.59
N VAL A 32 10.59 -4.97 10.57
CA VAL A 32 10.16 -4.73 9.18
C VAL A 32 9.49 -5.99 8.65
N PRO A 33 8.21 -5.93 8.22
CA PRO A 33 7.53 -7.07 7.65
C PRO A 33 8.15 -7.47 6.30
N ALA A 34 7.98 -8.74 5.92
CA ALA A 34 8.32 -9.21 4.59
C ALA A 34 7.53 -8.46 3.51
N VAL A 35 8.05 -8.44 2.28
CA VAL A 35 7.39 -7.76 1.15
C VAL A 35 6.05 -8.44 0.83
N ASP A 36 4.97 -7.65 0.79
CA ASP A 36 3.65 -8.06 0.31
C ASP A 36 3.71 -8.25 -1.21
N MET A 37 4.07 -9.46 -1.62
CA MET A 37 4.25 -9.83 -3.02
C MET A 37 2.95 -9.70 -3.85
N PRO A 38 1.76 -10.10 -3.38
CA PRO A 38 0.51 -9.83 -4.09
C PRO A 38 0.28 -8.35 -4.36
N LEU A 39 0.46 -7.48 -3.36
CA LEU A 39 0.29 -6.03 -3.55
C LEU A 39 1.31 -5.48 -4.56
N LEU A 40 2.58 -5.88 -4.45
CA LEU A 40 3.63 -5.44 -5.36
C LEU A 40 3.37 -5.88 -6.80
N ARG A 41 2.98 -7.15 -7.01
CA ARG A 41 2.62 -7.69 -8.33
C ARG A 41 1.46 -6.90 -8.95
N TRP A 42 0.45 -6.59 -8.15
CA TRP A 42 -0.69 -5.79 -8.63
C TRP A 42 -0.25 -4.41 -9.09
N MET A 43 0.59 -3.71 -8.33
CA MET A 43 1.11 -2.41 -8.77
C MET A 43 1.98 -2.51 -10.02
N VAL A 44 2.76 -3.58 -10.18
CA VAL A 44 3.58 -3.79 -11.39
C VAL A 44 2.73 -4.10 -12.63
N GLU A 45 1.55 -4.73 -12.49
CA GLU A 45 0.63 -4.88 -13.63
C GLU A 45 0.11 -3.56 -14.18
N LEU A 46 0.15 -2.48 -13.38
CA LEU A 46 -0.37 -1.18 -13.76
C LEU A 46 0.64 -0.34 -14.55
N ILE A 47 1.93 -0.69 -14.55
CA ILE A 47 2.97 0.16 -15.12
C ILE A 47 3.47 -0.34 -16.47
N ASP A 48 4.00 0.57 -17.28
CA ASP A 48 4.97 0.22 -18.30
C ASP A 48 6.25 -0.24 -17.60
N ASN A 49 6.58 -1.52 -17.78
CA ASN A 49 7.76 -2.10 -17.21
C ASN A 49 9.01 -1.30 -17.59
N GLU A 50 9.15 -0.72 -18.77
CA GLU A 50 10.37 0.02 -19.14
C GLU A 50 10.46 1.43 -18.48
N SER A 51 9.36 1.93 -17.90
CA SER A 51 9.30 3.24 -17.27
C SER A 51 9.98 3.26 -15.90
N THR A 52 11.13 3.93 -15.82
CA THR A 52 11.83 4.13 -14.53
C THR A 52 11.01 4.99 -13.56
N GLU A 53 10.27 5.98 -14.08
CA GLU A 53 9.43 6.86 -13.28
C GLU A 53 8.29 6.10 -12.60
N GLU A 54 7.57 5.26 -13.35
CA GLU A 54 6.47 4.48 -12.80
C GLU A 54 6.96 3.43 -11.80
N ARG A 55 8.11 2.78 -12.06
CA ARG A 55 8.77 1.90 -11.08
C ARG A 55 9.11 2.64 -9.78
N GLN A 56 9.59 3.89 -9.84
CA GLN A 56 9.82 4.70 -8.62
C GLN A 56 8.50 5.03 -7.91
N LEU A 57 7.42 5.30 -8.64
CA LEU A 57 6.10 5.50 -8.02
C LEU A 57 5.56 4.25 -7.35
N VAL A 58 5.84 3.05 -7.89
CA VAL A 58 5.53 1.78 -7.20
C VAL A 58 6.27 1.69 -5.87
N LEU A 59 7.58 1.98 -5.86
CA LEU A 59 8.36 2.01 -4.61
C LEU A 59 7.79 3.01 -3.60
N ALA A 60 7.49 4.23 -4.04
CA ALA A 60 6.91 5.26 -3.19
C ALA A 60 5.58 4.78 -2.58
N THR A 61 4.66 4.31 -3.41
CA THR A 61 3.35 3.82 -3.00
C THR A 61 3.47 2.65 -2.02
N TYR A 62 4.42 1.73 -2.28
CA TYR A 62 4.69 0.61 -1.41
C TYR A 62 5.21 1.05 -0.03
N PHE A 63 6.15 2.01 0.02
CA PHE A 63 6.64 2.55 1.30
C PHE A 63 5.55 3.27 2.10
N ALA A 64 4.67 4.01 1.43
CA ALA A 64 3.51 4.62 2.09
C ALA A 64 2.56 3.55 2.66
N HIS A 65 2.29 2.47 1.91
CA HIS A 65 1.48 1.36 2.41
C HIS A 65 2.14 0.70 3.62
N GLN A 66 3.43 0.39 3.53
CA GLN A 66 4.17 -0.24 4.62
C GLN A 66 4.22 0.63 5.89
N ALA A 67 4.38 1.95 5.73
CA ALA A 67 4.32 2.88 6.87
C ALA A 67 2.99 2.81 7.61
N LEU A 68 1.88 2.79 6.86
CA LEU A 68 0.54 2.68 7.43
C LEU A 68 0.30 1.34 8.13
N GLU A 69 0.81 0.23 7.58
CA GLU A 69 0.69 -1.09 8.22
C GLU A 69 1.54 -1.18 9.51
N LEU A 70 2.75 -0.60 9.51
CA LEU A 70 3.60 -0.54 10.71
C LEU A 70 2.94 0.28 11.82
N HIS A 71 2.32 1.41 11.47
CA HIS A 71 1.57 2.23 12.44
C HIS A 71 0.33 1.51 12.97
N ASP A 72 -0.34 0.68 12.17
CA ASP A 72 -1.46 -0.12 12.64
C ASP A 72 -1.04 -1.16 13.69
N GLN A 73 0.15 -1.74 13.58
CA GLN A 73 0.67 -2.73 14.52
C GLN A 73 1.03 -2.12 15.90
N VAL A 74 1.25 -0.80 15.98
CA VAL A 74 1.57 -0.11 17.23
C VAL A 74 0.50 -0.34 18.30
N LYS A 75 -0.78 -0.48 17.90
CA LYS A 75 -1.90 -0.70 18.82
C LYS A 75 -1.86 -2.08 19.49
N ASP A 76 -1.22 -3.06 18.86
CA ASP A 76 -1.13 -4.44 19.33
C ASP A 76 0.07 -4.61 20.30
N CYS A 77 0.98 -3.64 20.35
CA CYS A 77 2.14 -3.65 21.23
C CYS A 77 1.83 -3.03 22.61
N PRO A 78 2.37 -3.61 23.72
CA PRO A 78 2.22 -3.04 25.06
C PRO A 78 2.73 -1.60 25.16
N ASN A 79 2.03 -0.77 25.95
CA ASN A 79 2.45 0.61 26.18
C ASN A 79 3.85 0.68 26.77
N GLY A 80 4.71 1.53 26.18
CA GLY A 80 6.09 1.72 26.61
C GLY A 80 7.08 0.62 26.19
N SER A 81 6.63 -0.45 25.51
CA SER A 81 7.55 -1.49 25.03
C SER A 81 8.52 -0.96 23.97
N LEU A 82 9.71 -1.57 23.91
CA LEU A 82 10.69 -1.28 22.86
C LEU A 82 10.10 -1.56 21.47
N GLU A 83 9.39 -2.68 21.33
CA GLU A 83 8.71 -3.08 20.09
C GLU A 83 7.76 -1.99 19.59
N ARG A 84 6.94 -1.41 20.48
CA ARG A 84 6.03 -0.31 20.15
C ARG A 84 6.78 0.90 19.61
N GLN A 85 7.86 1.30 20.27
CA GLN A 85 8.71 2.42 19.85
C GLN A 85 9.35 2.15 18.49
N LEU A 86 9.80 0.92 18.25
CA LEU A 86 10.41 0.53 16.99
C LEU A 86 9.39 0.47 15.85
N ASN A 87 8.16 0.03 16.09
CA ASN A 87 7.09 0.07 15.08
C ASN A 87 6.77 1.51 14.65
N VAL A 88 6.70 2.46 15.60
CA VAL A 88 6.54 3.89 15.28
C VAL A 88 7.72 4.38 14.42
N LEU A 89 8.95 4.15 14.87
CA LEU A 89 10.14 4.61 14.15
C LEU A 89 10.30 3.94 12.77
N ALA A 90 9.91 2.68 12.63
CA ALA A 90 9.93 1.98 11.35
C ALA A 90 8.89 2.56 10.38
N GLY A 91 7.71 2.92 10.88
CA GLY A 91 6.67 3.59 10.08
C GLY A 91 7.09 5.00 9.64
N ASP A 92 7.73 5.76 10.53
CA ASP A 92 8.34 7.06 10.18
C ASP A 92 9.48 6.90 9.17
N PHE A 93 10.31 5.87 9.32
CA PHE A 93 11.39 5.58 8.38
C PHE A 93 10.86 5.20 6.99
N ALA A 94 9.83 4.35 6.90
CA ALA A 94 9.16 4.03 5.65
C ALA A 94 8.50 5.28 5.03
N SER A 95 7.86 6.13 5.83
CA SER A 95 7.30 7.41 5.38
C SER A 95 8.39 8.35 4.82
N ALA A 96 9.57 8.38 5.43
CA ALA A 96 10.69 9.16 4.93
C ALA A 96 11.20 8.65 3.57
N GLN A 97 11.27 7.32 3.36
CA GLN A 97 11.61 6.76 2.05
C GLN A 97 10.57 7.13 0.99
N PHE A 98 9.29 7.08 1.35
CA PHE A 98 8.19 7.51 0.50
C PHE A 98 8.31 8.98 0.06
N TYR A 99 8.43 9.92 1.00
CA TYR A 99 8.54 11.34 0.66
C TYR A 99 9.85 11.68 -0.06
N LYS A 100 10.94 10.97 0.23
CA LYS A 100 12.21 11.11 -0.50
C LYS A 100 12.05 10.79 -1.98
N ILE A 101 11.26 9.78 -2.33
CA ILE A 101 10.98 9.45 -3.73
C ILE A 101 10.03 10.49 -4.32
N LEU A 102 8.92 10.83 -3.64
CA LEU A 102 7.95 11.80 -4.15
C LEU A 102 8.54 13.20 -4.39
N ALA A 103 9.60 13.59 -3.67
CA ALA A 103 10.30 14.84 -3.91
C ALA A 103 10.94 14.96 -5.31
N LEU A 104 11.07 13.84 -6.04
CA LEU A 104 11.55 13.80 -7.42
C LEU A 104 10.44 14.00 -8.46
N PHE A 105 9.18 14.04 -8.02
CA PHE A 105 8.00 14.15 -8.87
C PHE A 105 7.35 15.53 -8.76
N PRO A 106 6.42 15.89 -9.67
CA PRO A 106 5.66 17.13 -9.54
C PRO A 106 4.99 17.25 -8.16
N ALA A 107 4.99 18.46 -7.60
CA ALA A 107 4.46 18.73 -6.26
C ALA A 107 2.97 18.32 -6.10
N ASP A 108 2.21 18.29 -7.20
CA ASP A 108 0.84 17.77 -7.21
C ASP A 108 0.75 16.31 -6.69
N TYR A 109 1.74 15.47 -7.01
CA TYR A 109 1.74 14.07 -6.57
C TYR A 109 1.82 13.99 -5.06
N SER A 110 2.71 14.78 -4.43
CA SER A 110 2.78 14.89 -2.97
C SER A 110 1.46 15.35 -2.35
N ASN A 111 0.75 16.29 -2.98
CA ASN A 111 -0.55 16.74 -2.49
C ASN A 111 -1.61 15.65 -2.58
N ARG A 112 -1.70 14.95 -3.72
CA ARG A 112 -2.67 13.87 -3.94
C ARG A 112 -2.43 12.71 -2.99
N PHE A 113 -1.20 12.22 -2.93
CA PHE A 113 -0.84 11.15 -2.02
C PHE A 113 -0.97 11.55 -0.55
N GLY A 114 -0.59 12.79 -0.17
CA GLY A 114 -0.75 13.29 1.19
C GLY A 114 -2.22 13.32 1.62
N ARG A 115 -3.12 13.75 0.73
CA ARG A 115 -4.57 13.67 0.96
C ARG A 115 -5.04 12.23 1.12
N THR A 116 -4.55 11.32 0.28
CA THR A 116 -4.90 9.89 0.38
C THR A 116 -4.43 9.28 1.69
N VAL A 117 -3.22 9.59 2.17
CA VAL A 117 -2.74 9.13 3.48
C VAL A 117 -3.69 9.59 4.61
N GLN A 118 -4.19 10.83 4.54
CA GLN A 118 -5.19 11.32 5.50
C GLN A 118 -6.51 10.56 5.41
N LEU A 119 -7.01 10.31 4.19
CA LEU A 119 -8.25 9.57 3.97
C LEU A 119 -8.14 8.12 4.44
N VAL A 120 -7.04 7.44 4.13
CA VAL A 120 -6.77 6.07 4.57
C VAL A 120 -6.71 6.00 6.09
N ASN A 121 -5.98 6.92 6.75
CA ASN A 121 -5.95 6.96 8.22
C ASN A 121 -7.33 7.22 8.82
N GLY A 122 -8.09 8.18 8.28
CA GLY A 122 -9.45 8.45 8.74
C GLY A 122 -10.39 7.26 8.56
N ALA A 123 -10.27 6.55 7.43
CA ALA A 123 -11.02 5.33 7.17
C ALA A 123 -10.62 4.22 8.16
N LYS A 124 -9.32 4.00 8.39
CA LYS A 124 -8.82 3.03 9.39
C LYS A 124 -9.32 3.34 10.81
N CYS A 125 -9.32 4.60 11.22
CA CYS A 125 -9.91 5.03 12.49
C CYS A 125 -11.41 4.71 12.56
N THR A 126 -12.15 4.98 11.49
CA THR A 126 -13.59 4.66 11.40
C THR A 126 -13.83 3.16 11.55
N LEU A 127 -13.06 2.33 10.83
CA LEU A 127 -13.12 0.86 10.92
C LEU A 127 -12.81 0.31 12.31
N ALA A 128 -12.04 1.04 13.12
CA ALA A 128 -11.70 0.63 14.49
C ALA A 128 -12.78 0.97 15.52
N LEU A 129 -13.70 1.88 15.18
CA LEU A 129 -14.71 2.43 16.11
C LEU A 129 -16.14 1.97 15.78
N ASP A 130 -16.42 1.57 14.54
CA ASP A 130 -17.76 1.26 14.04
C ASP A 130 -17.88 -0.21 13.63
N ASP A 131 -18.90 -0.88 14.17
CA ASP A 131 -19.24 -2.27 13.82
C ASP A 131 -19.96 -2.36 12.45
N ASP A 132 -20.60 -1.27 11.99
CA ASP A 132 -21.31 -1.23 10.71
C ASP A 132 -20.47 -0.64 9.57
N ILE A 133 -19.48 -1.44 9.16
CA ILE A 133 -18.50 -1.05 8.16
C ILE A 133 -19.13 -0.88 6.77
N SER A 134 -19.02 0.32 6.19
CA SER A 134 -19.30 0.51 4.76
C SER A 134 -18.18 -0.09 3.90
N VAL A 135 -18.54 -0.74 2.79
CA VAL A 135 -17.56 -1.29 1.84
C VAL A 135 -16.64 -0.19 1.27
N ALA A 136 -17.17 1.02 1.08
CA ALA A 136 -16.40 2.16 0.60
C ALA A 136 -15.29 2.56 1.60
N THR A 137 -15.62 2.63 2.90
CA THR A 137 -14.63 2.92 3.95
C THR A 137 -13.56 1.82 4.02
N TRP A 138 -13.98 0.55 3.88
CA TRP A 138 -13.03 -0.57 3.85
C TRP A 138 -12.10 -0.52 2.63
N MET A 139 -12.64 -0.21 1.45
CA MET A 139 -11.86 -0.03 0.22
C MET A 139 -10.86 1.12 0.35
N GLU A 140 -11.28 2.26 0.91
CA GLU A 140 -10.41 3.41 1.14
C GLU A 140 -9.26 3.03 2.07
N ALA A 141 -9.56 2.42 3.22
CA ALA A 141 -8.57 2.04 4.22
C ALA A 141 -7.52 1.05 3.70
N ASN A 142 -7.88 0.16 2.78
CA ASN A 142 -7.00 -0.91 2.30
C ASN A 142 -6.32 -0.61 0.96
N PHE A 143 -6.96 0.17 0.09
CA PHE A 143 -6.56 0.31 -1.32
C PHE A 143 -6.52 1.75 -1.82
N GLY A 144 -6.81 2.75 -0.99
CA GLY A 144 -6.80 4.16 -1.38
C GLY A 144 -5.46 4.62 -1.99
N LEU A 145 -4.33 4.11 -1.48
CA LEU A 145 -3.00 4.37 -2.04
C LEU A 145 -2.81 3.80 -3.44
N VAL A 146 -3.23 2.55 -3.69
CA VAL A 146 -3.12 1.91 -5.01
C VAL A 146 -4.05 2.60 -6.01
N LYS A 147 -5.26 2.99 -5.58
CA LYS A 147 -6.17 3.81 -6.37
C LYS A 147 -5.52 5.12 -6.79
N THR A 148 -4.97 5.87 -5.83
CA THR A 148 -4.29 7.16 -6.10
C THR A 148 -3.11 6.99 -7.04
N PHE A 149 -2.30 5.95 -6.82
CA PHE A 149 -1.21 5.58 -7.71
C PHE A 149 -1.69 5.34 -9.15
N SER A 150 -2.74 4.53 -9.34
CA SER A 150 -3.31 4.26 -10.67
C SER A 150 -3.80 5.53 -11.36
N GLU A 151 -4.47 6.42 -10.63
CA GLU A 151 -4.97 7.68 -11.17
C GLU A 151 -3.83 8.66 -11.51
N VAL A 152 -2.68 8.57 -10.83
CA VAL A 152 -1.49 9.37 -11.14
C VAL A 152 -0.85 8.94 -12.46
N ILE A 153 -0.82 7.63 -12.72
CA ILE A 153 -0.25 7.08 -13.96
C ILE A 153 -1.29 6.92 -15.09
N GLY A 154 -2.54 7.36 -14.86
CA GLY A 154 -3.61 7.32 -15.86
C GLY A 154 -4.17 5.93 -16.16
N GLN A 155 -4.05 4.99 -15.23
CA GLN A 155 -4.50 3.61 -15.35
C GLN A 155 -5.67 3.31 -14.40
N SER A 156 -6.41 2.24 -14.69
CA SER A 156 -7.42 1.73 -13.75
C SER A 156 -6.78 0.75 -12.77
N TYR A 157 -6.91 1.01 -11.46
CA TYR A 157 -6.42 0.05 -10.45
C TYR A 157 -7.15 -1.30 -10.49
N LEU A 158 -8.37 -1.39 -11.05
CA LEU A 158 -9.18 -2.61 -11.01
C LEU A 158 -8.83 -3.63 -12.11
N THR A 159 -7.58 -4.09 -12.14
CA THR A 159 -7.15 -5.21 -12.98
C THR A 159 -7.79 -6.53 -12.52
N SER A 160 -7.76 -7.55 -13.37
CA SER A 160 -8.24 -8.90 -13.00
C SER A 160 -7.54 -9.43 -11.74
N PHE A 161 -6.22 -9.23 -11.61
CA PHE A 161 -5.48 -9.63 -10.43
C PHE A 161 -5.75 -8.72 -9.24
N GLY A 162 -5.86 -7.41 -9.45
CA GLY A 162 -6.25 -6.46 -8.40
C GLY A 162 -7.56 -6.83 -7.73
N LYS A 163 -8.56 -7.24 -8.51
CA LYS A 163 -9.84 -7.77 -7.98
C LYS A 163 -9.65 -9.02 -7.14
N GLN A 164 -8.82 -9.96 -7.58
CA GLN A 164 -8.53 -11.17 -6.80
C GLN A 164 -7.87 -10.81 -5.46
N VAL A 165 -6.93 -9.86 -5.45
CA VAL A 165 -6.28 -9.38 -4.22
C VAL A 165 -7.32 -8.72 -3.30
N ILE A 166 -8.21 -7.88 -3.84
CA ILE A 166 -9.30 -7.26 -3.08
C ILE A 166 -10.22 -8.32 -2.47
N GLU A 167 -10.67 -9.31 -3.25
CA GLU A 167 -11.55 -10.39 -2.80
C GLU A 167 -10.90 -11.27 -1.72
N GLN A 168 -9.61 -11.58 -1.87
CA GLN A 168 -8.85 -12.33 -0.85
C GLN A 168 -8.79 -11.56 0.49
N LYS A 169 -8.58 -10.25 0.43
CA LYS A 169 -8.54 -9.40 1.64
C LYS A 169 -9.94 -9.20 2.24
N ALA A 170 -11.00 -9.27 1.43
CA ALA A 170 -12.40 -9.14 1.83
C ALA A 170 -12.95 -10.31 2.66
N THR A 171 -12.15 -11.35 2.91
CA THR A 171 -12.49 -12.49 3.79
C THR A 171 -12.85 -12.08 5.22
N ARG A 172 -12.50 -10.86 5.65
CA ARG A 172 -12.88 -10.30 6.95
C ARG A 172 -14.26 -9.61 6.95
N LEU A 173 -14.83 -9.33 5.78
CA LEU A 173 -16.15 -8.70 5.66
C LEU A 173 -17.27 -9.73 5.89
N ARG A 174 -18.43 -9.25 6.36
CA ARG A 174 -19.68 -10.04 6.46
C ARG A 174 -20.18 -10.40 5.06
N GLN A 175 -21.01 -11.43 4.95
CA GLN A 175 -21.53 -11.90 3.66
C GLN A 175 -22.21 -10.78 2.84
N GLU A 176 -23.11 -10.01 3.46
CA GLU A 176 -23.80 -8.90 2.81
C GLU A 176 -22.83 -7.83 2.27
N GLN A 177 -21.77 -7.52 3.02
CA GLN A 177 -20.72 -6.59 2.58
C GLN A 177 -19.89 -7.15 1.42
N ARG A 178 -19.68 -8.47 1.36
CA ARG A 178 -19.00 -9.10 0.21
C ARG A 178 -19.87 -9.07 -1.04
N GLU A 179 -21.17 -9.25 -0.91
CA GLU A 179 -22.13 -9.14 -2.03
C GLU A 179 -22.17 -7.70 -2.58
N GLN A 180 -22.19 -6.70 -1.68
CA GLN A 180 -22.05 -5.29 -2.05
C GLN A 180 -20.71 -5.00 -2.74
N LEU A 181 -19.59 -5.52 -2.22
CA LEU A 181 -18.27 -5.39 -2.83
C LEU A 181 -18.21 -6.00 -4.23
N SER A 182 -18.73 -7.22 -4.40
CA SER A 182 -18.78 -7.88 -5.71
C SER A 182 -19.57 -7.06 -6.73
N THR A 183 -20.71 -6.50 -6.29
CA THR A 183 -21.53 -5.59 -7.12
C THR A 183 -20.77 -4.32 -7.51
N LEU A 184 -20.02 -3.71 -6.58
CA LEU A 184 -19.19 -2.54 -6.87
C LEU A 184 -18.06 -2.87 -7.87
N LEU A 185 -17.36 -3.98 -7.68
CA LEU A 185 -16.27 -4.42 -8.56
C LEU A 185 -16.74 -4.82 -9.96
N ALA A 186 -17.98 -5.27 -10.10
CA ALA A 186 -18.60 -5.59 -11.39
C ALA A 186 -18.98 -4.32 -12.17
N HIS A 187 -19.53 -3.31 -11.50
CA HIS A 187 -19.94 -2.05 -12.15
C HIS A 187 -18.77 -1.16 -12.55
N ALA A 188 -17.62 -1.28 -11.90
CA ALA A 188 -16.42 -0.50 -12.22
C ALA A 188 -15.68 -0.97 -13.50
N VAL A 189 -16.29 -1.86 -14.30
CA VAL A 189 -15.77 -2.41 -15.56
C VAL A 189 -16.40 -1.77 -16.80
N ALA A 190 -17.37 -0.86 -16.64
CA ALA A 190 -18.03 -0.20 -17.76
C ALA A 190 -17.33 1.11 -18.17
#